data_AF-A0A7V0Q6E2-F1
#
_entry.id   AF-A0A7V0Q6E2-F1
#
_cell.length_a   1.000
_cell.length_b   1.000
_cell.length_c   1.000
_cell.angle_alpha   90.00
_cell.angle_beta   90.00
_cell.angle_gamma   90.00
#
_symmetry.space_group_name_H-M   'P 1'
#
loop_
_entity.id
_entity.type
_entity.pdbx_description
1 polymer ?
#
loop_
_entity_poly.entity_id
_entity_poly.type
_entity_poly.pdbx_seq_one_letter_code
_entity_poly.pdbx_strand_id
1 'polypeptide(L)'
;GLIGGRRETKALRDRFVHITCRKAATYDKAVHIHSGAGDPDVLLAHAHAAGLAPLIAAHPDTAIVLIHAGFPWIEEAAYLAGMYPNAHIELSLFNPWATLDLDRGLRTILGLVPTSKVMYGSDEASEPEVLWISARLFRRTLARVLDGAVDDDLLTPAEGVRTGEGILGANALRLHGLAAT
;
A
#
# COMPACT_ATOMS: atom_id res chain seq x y z
N GLY A 1 31.76 -7.91 2.26
CA GLY A 1 30.43 -8.50 2.54
C GLY A 1 29.35 -7.52 2.14
N LEU A 2 28.24 -8.00 1.58
CA LEU A 2 27.15 -7.26 0.90
C LEU A 2 26.61 -6.00 1.63
N ILE A 3 26.87 -5.85 2.93
CA ILE A 3 26.46 -4.71 3.75
C ILE A 3 27.38 -3.48 3.57
N GLY A 4 28.67 -3.68 3.23
CA GLY A 4 29.66 -2.59 3.10
C GLY A 4 29.36 -1.67 1.91
N GLY A 5 29.16 -2.23 0.72
CA GLY A 5 28.87 -1.46 -0.50
C GLY A 5 27.51 -0.77 -0.51
N ARG A 6 26.52 -1.26 0.27
CA ARG A 6 25.20 -0.60 0.41
C ARG A 6 25.29 0.72 1.19
N ARG A 7 26.20 0.84 2.15
CA ARG A 7 26.44 2.11 2.87
C ARG A 7 27.14 3.14 2.00
N GLU A 8 28.14 2.71 1.23
CA GLU A 8 28.91 3.58 0.32
C GLU A 8 28.03 4.18 -0.78
N THR A 9 26.98 3.46 -1.20
CA THR A 9 26.05 3.91 -2.25
C THR A 9 24.74 4.52 -1.73
N LYS A 10 24.53 4.57 -0.40
CA LYS A 10 23.26 5.06 0.19
C LYS A 10 22.97 6.50 -0.22
N ALA A 11 23.94 7.41 -0.08
CA ALA A 11 23.74 8.82 -0.42
C ALA A 11 23.37 9.02 -1.90
N LEU A 12 23.94 8.21 -2.79
CA LEU A 12 23.60 8.23 -4.21
C LEU A 12 22.18 7.71 -4.45
N ARG A 13 21.80 6.59 -3.82
CA ARG A 13 20.44 6.03 -3.90
C ARG A 13 19.40 7.01 -3.38
N ASP A 14 19.63 7.62 -2.21
CA ASP A 14 18.74 8.63 -1.64
C ASP A 14 18.56 9.80 -2.62
N ARG A 15 19.67 10.30 -3.19
CA ARG A 15 19.62 11.37 -4.19
C ARG A 15 18.76 11.00 -5.39
N PHE A 16 18.87 9.77 -5.89
CA PHE A 16 18.04 9.29 -7.00
C PHE A 16 16.56 9.20 -6.61
N VAL A 17 16.22 8.70 -5.42
CA VAL A 17 14.83 8.68 -4.94
C VAL A 17 14.24 10.09 -4.93
N HIS A 18 14.95 11.09 -4.40
CA HIS A 18 14.48 12.47 -4.43
C HIS A 18 14.35 13.05 -5.85
N ILE A 19 15.24 12.68 -6.79
CA ILE A 19 15.12 13.08 -8.20
C ILE A 19 13.87 12.43 -8.83
N THR A 20 13.65 11.15 -8.56
CA THR A 20 12.48 10.40 -9.05
C THR A 20 11.19 11.04 -8.57
N CYS A 21 11.04 11.35 -7.28
CA CYS A 21 9.84 12.02 -6.77
C CYS A 21 9.58 13.36 -7.48
N ARG A 22 10.60 14.22 -7.59
CA ARG A 22 10.43 15.51 -8.30
C ARG A 22 10.02 15.35 -9.77
N LYS A 23 10.59 14.36 -10.46
CA LYS A 23 10.21 14.06 -11.85
C LYS A 23 8.80 13.49 -11.93
N ALA A 24 8.43 12.62 -11.00
CA ALA A 24 7.09 12.04 -10.92
C ALA A 24 6.03 13.14 -10.74
N ALA A 25 6.27 14.13 -9.85
CA ALA A 25 5.41 15.31 -9.73
C ALA A 25 5.27 16.09 -11.05
N THR A 26 6.37 16.29 -11.79
CA THR A 26 6.32 16.98 -13.10
C THR A 26 5.44 16.26 -14.14
N TYR A 27 5.35 14.94 -14.06
CA TYR A 27 4.60 14.12 -15.02
C TYR A 27 3.28 13.57 -14.45
N ASP A 28 2.84 14.05 -13.29
CA ASP A 28 1.66 13.56 -12.57
C ASP A 28 1.65 12.03 -12.44
N LYS A 29 2.78 11.49 -11.95
CA LYS A 29 2.96 10.05 -11.69
C LYS A 29 3.11 9.79 -10.20
N ALA A 30 2.50 8.69 -9.76
CA ALA A 30 2.74 8.14 -8.45
C ALA A 30 4.09 7.42 -8.39
N VAL A 31 4.75 7.45 -7.23
CA VAL A 31 5.96 6.69 -6.94
C VAL A 31 5.60 5.53 -6.01
N HIS A 32 5.86 4.30 -6.47
CA HIS A 32 5.62 3.10 -5.68
C HIS A 32 6.92 2.72 -4.97
N ILE A 33 6.85 2.56 -3.65
CA ILE A 33 7.99 2.18 -2.82
C ILE A 33 7.63 0.89 -2.10
N HIS A 34 8.41 -0.16 -2.36
CA HIS A 34 8.35 -1.40 -1.58
C HIS A 34 8.77 -1.10 -0.14
N SER A 35 7.81 -1.19 0.77
CA SER A 35 7.97 -0.91 2.19
C SER A 35 7.36 -2.06 3.00
N GLY A 36 8.21 -2.78 3.72
CA GLY A 36 7.86 -4.04 4.35
C GLY A 36 8.70 -5.20 3.83
N ALA A 37 8.48 -6.38 4.40
CA ALA A 37 9.05 -7.62 3.91
C ALA A 37 8.51 -7.92 2.51
N GLY A 38 9.29 -8.60 1.66
CA GLY A 38 8.72 -9.17 0.45
C GLY A 38 9.58 -10.20 -0.25
N ASP A 39 10.88 -9.95 -0.31
CA ASP A 39 11.84 -10.86 -0.93
C ASP A 39 12.93 -11.32 0.04
N PRO A 40 13.58 -12.49 -0.21
CA PRO A 40 14.69 -12.99 0.60
C PRO A 40 15.91 -12.05 0.68
N ASP A 41 16.08 -11.12 -0.27
CA ASP A 41 17.20 -10.18 -0.30
C ASP A 41 16.88 -8.81 0.32
N VAL A 42 15.65 -8.63 0.81
CA VAL A 42 15.24 -7.50 1.63
C VAL A 42 15.93 -7.58 2.99
N LEU A 43 16.64 -6.52 3.37
CA LEU A 43 17.13 -6.37 4.73
C LEU A 43 15.97 -5.91 5.60
N LEU A 44 15.29 -6.87 6.24
CA LEU A 44 14.06 -6.62 7.01
C LEU A 44 14.20 -5.47 8.01
N ALA A 45 15.34 -5.37 8.70
CA ALA A 45 15.64 -4.29 9.65
C ALA A 45 15.65 -2.86 9.04
N HIS A 46 15.62 -2.73 7.72
CA HIS A 46 15.58 -1.47 6.99
C HIS A 46 14.30 -1.31 6.14
N ALA A 47 13.33 -2.21 6.28
CA ALA A 47 12.12 -2.22 5.47
C ALA A 47 10.94 -1.47 6.10
N HIS A 48 11.10 -0.93 7.31
CA HIS A 48 10.06 -0.18 8.04
C HIS A 48 9.51 1.01 7.24
N ALA A 49 8.20 1.06 7.09
CA ALA A 49 7.53 2.16 6.40
C ALA A 49 7.71 3.50 7.14
N ALA A 50 7.82 3.48 8.48
CA ALA A 50 8.05 4.70 9.28
C ALA A 50 9.29 5.51 8.81
N GLY A 51 10.31 4.83 8.28
CA GLY A 51 11.51 5.48 7.74
C GLY A 51 11.27 6.36 6.51
N LEU A 52 10.10 6.25 5.86
CA LEU A 52 9.72 7.04 4.69
C LEU A 52 9.05 8.37 5.04
N ALA A 53 8.70 8.62 6.31
CA ALA A 53 8.04 9.87 6.71
C ALA A 53 8.78 11.14 6.25
N PRO A 54 10.13 11.27 6.38
CA PRO A 54 10.85 12.44 5.88
C PRO A 54 10.77 12.60 4.36
N LEU A 55 10.75 11.48 3.61
CA LEU A 55 10.62 11.52 2.16
C LEU A 55 9.22 11.99 1.74
N ILE A 56 8.18 11.44 2.38
CA ILE A 56 6.78 11.80 2.11
C ILE A 56 6.57 13.29 2.37
N ALA A 57 7.05 13.79 3.52
CA ALA A 57 6.96 15.19 3.89
C ALA A 57 7.71 16.12 2.93
N ALA A 58 8.84 15.67 2.36
CA ALA A 58 9.66 16.45 1.46
C ALA A 58 9.09 16.59 0.04
N HIS A 59 8.10 15.77 -0.35
CA HIS A 59 7.50 15.77 -1.69
C HIS A 59 5.97 15.75 -1.64
N PRO A 60 5.32 16.79 -1.08
CA PRO A 60 3.87 16.84 -0.90
C PRO A 60 3.08 16.75 -2.22
N ASP A 61 3.68 17.18 -3.34
CA ASP A 61 3.07 17.15 -4.68
C ASP A 61 3.26 15.81 -5.40
N THR A 62 3.87 14.81 -4.76
CA THR A 62 4.07 13.47 -5.33
C THR A 62 3.25 12.46 -4.54
N ALA A 63 2.32 11.78 -5.20
CA ALA A 63 1.69 10.61 -4.61
C ALA A 63 2.72 9.50 -4.39
N ILE A 64 2.85 9.02 -3.16
CA ILE A 64 3.75 7.94 -2.78
C ILE A 64 2.91 6.76 -2.31
N VAL A 65 3.04 5.61 -2.97
CA VAL A 65 2.33 4.38 -2.64
C VAL A 65 3.26 3.48 -1.83
N LEU A 66 2.84 3.17 -0.60
CA LEU A 66 3.47 2.21 0.30
C LEU A 66 3.01 0.82 -0.11
N ILE A 67 3.84 0.14 -0.89
CA ILE A 67 3.62 -1.23 -1.37
C ILE A 67 3.88 -2.19 -0.20
N HIS A 68 3.12 -3.29 -0.15
CA HIS A 68 3.08 -4.29 0.93
C HIS A 68 2.44 -3.87 2.25
N ALA A 69 1.75 -2.73 2.27
CA ALA A 69 1.12 -2.17 3.47
C ALA A 69 2.06 -2.06 4.69
N GLY A 70 3.38 -1.99 4.50
CA GLY A 70 4.35 -1.95 5.59
C GLY A 70 4.56 -3.27 6.34
N PHE A 71 4.04 -4.41 5.84
CA PHE A 71 4.07 -5.69 6.55
C PHE A 71 5.50 -6.07 7.03
N PRO A 72 5.68 -6.55 8.29
CA PRO A 72 4.66 -6.84 9.30
C PRO A 72 4.26 -5.64 10.19
N TRP A 73 4.72 -4.41 9.89
CA TRP A 73 4.44 -3.19 10.64
C TRP A 73 3.31 -2.36 10.01
N ILE A 74 2.15 -2.99 9.84
CA ILE A 74 1.01 -2.40 9.12
C ILE A 74 0.57 -1.07 9.76
N GLU A 75 0.66 -0.97 11.08
CA GLU A 75 0.32 0.22 11.85
C GLU A 75 1.18 1.43 11.44
N GLU A 76 2.46 1.22 11.09
CA GLU A 76 3.34 2.30 10.63
C GLU A 76 2.87 2.86 9.28
N ALA A 77 2.61 1.99 8.30
CA ALA A 77 2.13 2.41 6.99
C ALA A 77 0.74 3.05 7.07
N ALA A 78 -0.17 2.45 7.86
CA ALA A 78 -1.51 2.98 8.12
C ALA A 78 -1.43 4.39 8.73
N TYR A 79 -0.56 4.61 9.73
CA TYR A 79 -0.37 5.94 10.30
C TYR A 79 0.11 6.96 9.26
N LEU A 80 1.13 6.61 8.45
CA LEU A 80 1.64 7.52 7.43
C LEU A 80 0.57 7.86 6.38
N ALA A 81 -0.18 6.88 5.89
CA ALA A 81 -1.23 7.14 4.92
C ALA A 81 -2.46 7.84 5.52
N GLY A 82 -2.73 7.68 6.82
CA GLY A 82 -3.74 8.46 7.52
C GLY A 82 -3.36 9.93 7.66
N MET A 83 -2.08 10.22 7.93
CA MET A 83 -1.61 11.56 8.28
C MET A 83 -1.13 12.41 7.09
N TYR A 84 -0.48 11.80 6.09
CA TYR A 84 0.09 12.52 4.96
C TYR A 84 -0.85 12.47 3.75
N PRO A 85 -1.35 13.61 3.23
CA PRO A 85 -2.30 13.63 2.12
C PRO A 85 -1.84 12.85 0.88
N ASN A 86 -0.54 12.88 0.60
CA ASN A 86 0.10 12.27 -0.56
C ASN A 86 0.59 10.83 -0.36
N ALA A 87 0.40 10.21 0.82
CA ALA A 87 0.81 8.83 1.07
C ALA A 87 -0.36 7.85 0.93
N HIS A 88 -0.25 6.86 0.04
CA HIS A 88 -1.25 5.83 -0.23
C HIS A 88 -0.77 4.45 0.23
N ILE A 89 -1.68 3.49 0.38
CA ILE A 89 -1.34 2.09 0.72
C ILE A 89 -1.82 1.16 -0.37
N GLU A 90 -0.96 0.23 -0.71
CA GLU A 90 -1.27 -0.93 -1.54
C GLU A 90 -1.06 -2.21 -0.70
N LEU A 91 -1.95 -3.18 -0.89
CA LEU A 91 -2.19 -4.30 0.03
C LEU A 91 -1.55 -5.63 -0.42
N SER A 92 -0.73 -5.62 -1.46
CA SER A 92 0.02 -6.79 -1.93
C SER A 92 0.89 -7.36 -0.83
N LEU A 93 1.41 -8.57 -1.02
CA LEU A 93 2.16 -9.35 -0.03
C LEU A 93 1.39 -9.75 1.24
N PHE A 94 0.87 -8.77 1.99
CA PHE A 94 -0.08 -8.99 3.07
C PHE A 94 -1.25 -9.85 2.58
N ASN A 95 -1.70 -9.62 1.33
CA ASN A 95 -2.53 -10.53 0.57
C ASN A 95 -1.79 -11.10 -0.66
N PRO A 96 -1.80 -12.43 -0.94
CA PRO A 96 -2.39 -13.51 -0.17
C PRO A 96 -1.45 -14.20 0.85
N TRP A 97 -0.19 -13.78 0.99
CA TRP A 97 0.79 -14.56 1.77
C TRP A 97 0.57 -14.48 3.29
N ALA A 98 -0.08 -13.44 3.81
CA ALA A 98 -0.46 -13.32 5.23
C ALA A 98 -1.98 -13.44 5.45
N THR A 99 -2.67 -14.27 4.65
CA THR A 99 -4.14 -14.38 4.63
C THR A 99 -4.80 -14.54 6.01
N LEU A 100 -4.19 -15.24 6.97
CA LEU A 100 -4.77 -15.43 8.30
C LEU A 100 -4.82 -14.13 9.14
N ASP A 101 -3.95 -13.17 8.86
CA ASP A 101 -3.92 -11.85 9.51
C ASP A 101 -4.67 -10.78 8.70
N LEU A 102 -5.20 -11.14 7.52
CA LEU A 102 -5.80 -10.21 6.56
C LEU A 102 -6.95 -9.40 7.16
N ASP A 103 -7.83 -10.05 7.94
CA ASP A 103 -8.91 -9.40 8.67
C ASP A 103 -8.42 -8.34 9.66
N ARG A 104 -7.39 -8.67 10.46
CA ARG A 104 -6.84 -7.76 11.47
C ARG A 104 -6.21 -6.54 10.81
N GLY A 105 -5.34 -6.75 9.83
CA GLY A 105 -4.67 -5.65 9.15
C GLY A 105 -5.63 -4.78 8.34
N LEU A 106 -6.66 -5.35 7.69
CA LEU A 106 -7.69 -4.55 7.03
C LEU A 106 -8.48 -3.70 8.03
N ARG A 107 -8.85 -4.23 9.20
CA ARG A 107 -9.50 -3.44 10.26
C ARG A 107 -8.62 -2.28 10.72
N THR A 108 -7.32 -2.51 10.93
CA THR A 108 -6.35 -1.46 11.27
C THR A 108 -6.28 -0.39 10.17
N ILE A 109 -6.09 -0.80 8.92
CA ILE A 109 -5.93 0.12 7.78
C ILE A 109 -7.20 0.94 7.57
N LEU A 110 -8.37 0.30 7.51
CA LEU A 110 -9.64 0.98 7.27
C LEU A 110 -10.10 1.86 8.45
N GLY A 111 -9.61 1.58 9.66
CA GLY A 111 -9.83 2.44 10.83
C GLY A 111 -8.97 3.71 10.87
N LEU A 112 -7.86 3.75 10.11
CA LEU A 112 -6.88 4.85 10.17
C LEU A 112 -6.76 5.64 8.85
N VAL A 113 -6.97 4.98 7.71
CA VAL A 113 -6.65 5.51 6.39
C VAL A 113 -7.92 5.87 5.65
N PRO A 114 -8.02 7.08 5.07
CA PRO A 114 -9.11 7.39 4.15
C PRO A 114 -9.22 6.32 3.06
N THR A 115 -10.39 5.72 2.90
CA THR A 115 -10.59 4.54 2.04
C THR A 115 -10.24 4.80 0.58
N SER A 116 -10.29 6.06 0.13
CA SER A 116 -9.86 6.50 -1.20
C SER A 116 -8.34 6.37 -1.45
N LYS A 117 -7.55 6.03 -0.43
CA LYS A 117 -6.09 5.92 -0.50
C LYS A 117 -5.59 4.48 -0.38
N VAL A 118 -6.51 3.53 -0.24
CA VAL A 118 -6.23 2.10 -0.08
C VAL A 118 -6.50 1.38 -1.40
N MET A 119 -5.56 0.55 -1.84
CA MET A 119 -5.61 -0.14 -3.13
C MET A 119 -5.30 -1.62 -2.99
N TYR A 120 -6.04 -2.44 -3.73
CA TYR A 120 -5.72 -3.84 -3.91
C TYR A 120 -4.58 -4.04 -4.91
N GLY A 121 -3.75 -5.05 -4.64
CA GLY A 121 -2.82 -5.65 -5.57
C GLY A 121 -2.44 -7.05 -5.10
N SER A 122 -2.00 -7.87 -6.05
CA SER A 122 -1.71 -9.29 -5.80
C SER A 122 -0.24 -9.57 -5.53
N ASP A 123 0.66 -8.65 -5.89
CA ASP A 123 2.12 -8.82 -6.01
C ASP A 123 2.58 -9.88 -7.02
N GLU A 124 1.67 -10.73 -7.46
CA GLU A 124 2.01 -11.86 -8.29
C GLU A 124 2.43 -11.45 -9.71
N ALA A 125 3.49 -12.11 -10.21
CA ALA A 125 4.09 -11.86 -11.52
C ALA A 125 4.28 -13.12 -12.36
N SER A 126 4.27 -14.33 -11.78
CA SER A 126 4.63 -15.55 -12.50
C SER A 126 3.57 -16.66 -12.53
N GLU A 127 2.68 -16.72 -11.55
CA GLU A 127 1.74 -17.83 -11.36
C GLU A 127 0.29 -17.36 -11.54
N PRO A 128 -0.33 -17.58 -12.71
CA PRO A 128 -1.69 -17.12 -12.99
C PRO A 128 -2.74 -17.57 -11.97
N GLU A 129 -2.56 -18.75 -11.37
CA GLU A 129 -3.43 -19.29 -10.34
C GLU A 129 -3.44 -18.42 -9.09
N VAL A 130 -2.30 -17.83 -8.72
CA VAL A 130 -2.18 -17.00 -7.53
C VAL A 130 -2.84 -15.64 -7.74
N LEU A 131 -2.85 -15.09 -8.96
CA LEU A 131 -3.66 -13.90 -9.29
C LEU A 131 -5.14 -14.13 -8.93
N TRP A 132 -5.69 -15.28 -9.34
CA TRP A 132 -7.08 -15.63 -9.05
C TRP A 132 -7.32 -15.92 -7.56
N ILE A 133 -6.44 -16.67 -6.90
CA ILE A 133 -6.54 -16.98 -5.48
C ILE A 133 -6.50 -15.70 -4.65
N SER A 134 -5.56 -14.81 -4.95
CA SER A 134 -5.39 -13.51 -4.31
C SER A 134 -6.67 -12.67 -4.40
N ALA A 135 -7.20 -12.48 -5.61
CA ALA A 135 -8.41 -11.69 -5.81
C ALA A 135 -9.62 -12.31 -5.08
N ARG A 136 -9.74 -13.64 -5.10
CA ARG A 136 -10.85 -14.36 -4.45
C ARG A 136 -10.79 -14.26 -2.92
N LEU A 137 -9.62 -14.47 -2.32
CA LEU A 137 -9.43 -14.40 -0.87
C LEU A 137 -9.60 -12.97 -0.36
N PHE A 138 -9.03 -12.00 -1.08
CA PHE A 138 -9.14 -10.60 -0.73
C PHE A 138 -10.59 -10.12 -0.74
N ARG A 139 -11.35 -10.37 -1.82
CA ARG A 139 -12.76 -9.98 -1.92
C ARG A 139 -13.61 -10.55 -0.78
N ARG A 140 -13.39 -11.82 -0.41
CA ARG A 140 -14.11 -12.46 0.69
C ARG A 140 -13.79 -11.83 2.05
N THR A 141 -12.54 -11.47 2.27
CA THR A 141 -12.09 -10.88 3.54
C THR A 141 -12.51 -9.43 3.64
N LEU A 142 -12.38 -8.66 2.55
CA LEU A 142 -12.85 -7.28 2.48
C LEU A 142 -14.35 -7.19 2.72
N ALA A 143 -15.17 -8.07 2.10
CA ALA A 143 -16.60 -8.12 2.34
C ALA A 143 -16.91 -8.33 3.83
N ARG A 144 -16.27 -9.32 4.46
CA ARG A 144 -16.47 -9.61 5.89
C ARG A 144 -16.11 -8.44 6.81
N VAL A 145 -15.01 -7.73 6.53
CA VAL A 145 -14.59 -6.56 7.31
C VAL A 145 -15.57 -5.40 7.13
N LEU A 146 -16.04 -5.16 5.90
CA LEU A 146 -17.00 -4.09 5.61
C LEU A 146 -18.40 -4.41 6.16
N ASP A 147 -18.85 -5.66 6.07
CA ASP A 147 -20.10 -6.13 6.68
C ASP A 147 -20.05 -5.92 8.20
N GLY A 148 -18.93 -6.28 8.85
CA GLY A 148 -18.74 -6.00 10.28
C GLY A 148 -18.79 -4.52 10.62
N ALA A 149 -18.22 -3.64 9.77
CA ALA A 149 -18.31 -2.19 9.98
C ALA A 149 -19.74 -1.66 9.77
N VAL A 150 -20.56 -2.32 8.95
CA VAL A 150 -21.98 -2.00 8.79
C VAL A 150 -22.77 -2.46 10.01
N ASP A 151 -22.51 -3.68 10.51
CA ASP A 151 -23.14 -4.22 11.72
C ASP A 151 -22.81 -3.38 12.95
N ASP A 152 -21.61 -2.79 13.00
CA ASP A 152 -21.15 -1.87 14.05
C ASP A 152 -21.65 -0.41 13.87
N ASP A 153 -22.54 -0.13 12.90
CA ASP A 153 -23.06 1.20 12.53
C ASP A 153 -21.97 2.24 12.16
N LEU A 154 -20.78 1.79 11.76
CA LEU A 154 -19.67 2.65 11.32
C LEU A 154 -19.81 3.05 9.84
N LEU A 155 -20.50 2.23 9.05
CA LEU A 155 -20.81 2.45 7.65
C LEU A 155 -22.27 2.10 7.37
N THR A 156 -22.91 2.83 6.47
CA THR A 156 -24.13 2.33 5.83
C THR A 156 -23.79 1.21 4.84
N PRO A 157 -24.75 0.32 4.49
CA PRO A 157 -24.55 -0.71 3.47
C PRO A 157 -24.05 -0.12 2.13
N ALA A 158 -24.56 1.06 1.75
CA ALA A 158 -24.15 1.74 0.53
C ALA A 158 -22.71 2.26 0.60
N GLU A 159 -22.24 2.71 1.77
CA GLU A 159 -20.84 3.09 1.97
C GLU A 159 -19.90 1.88 1.97
N GLY A 160 -20.35 0.75 2.53
CA GLY A 160 -19.63 -0.52 2.45
C GLY A 160 -19.38 -0.91 0.99
N VAL A 161 -20.42 -0.94 0.15
CA VAL A 161 -20.28 -1.26 -1.28
C VAL A 161 -19.32 -0.30 -1.99
N ARG A 162 -19.50 1.02 -1.83
CA ARG A 162 -18.61 2.03 -2.46
C ARG A 162 -17.16 1.90 -2.00
N THR A 163 -16.93 1.59 -0.73
CA THR A 163 -15.59 1.35 -0.19
C THR A 163 -14.95 0.12 -0.83
N GLY A 164 -15.72 -0.96 -0.95
CA GLY A 164 -15.29 -2.19 -1.63
C GLY A 164 -14.88 -1.94 -3.09
N GLU A 165 -15.74 -1.29 -3.87
CA GLU A 165 -15.48 -0.93 -5.27
C GLU A 165 -14.26 -0.01 -5.42
N GLY A 166 -14.11 0.95 -4.51
CA GLY A 166 -12.95 1.83 -4.38
C GLY A 166 -11.65 1.04 -4.28
N ILE A 167 -11.54 0.20 -3.25
CA ILE A 167 -10.33 -0.55 -2.93
C ILE A 167 -10.01 -1.59 -4.02
N LEU A 168 -11.02 -2.26 -4.57
CA LEU A 168 -10.84 -3.32 -5.55
C LEU A 168 -10.41 -2.82 -6.93
N GLY A 169 -10.51 -1.52 -7.23
CA GLY A 169 -9.98 -0.99 -8.48
C GLY A 169 -10.15 0.50 -8.71
N ALA A 170 -11.27 1.11 -8.30
CA ALA A 170 -11.54 2.50 -8.67
C ALA A 170 -10.52 3.50 -8.09
N ASN A 171 -9.94 3.21 -6.93
CA ASN A 171 -8.87 4.03 -6.35
C ASN A 171 -7.59 3.99 -7.18
N ALA A 172 -7.18 2.81 -7.64
CA ALA A 172 -5.99 2.64 -8.48
C ALA A 172 -6.18 3.33 -9.84
N LEU A 173 -7.36 3.14 -10.47
CA LEU A 173 -7.69 3.81 -11.73
C LEU A 173 -7.60 5.33 -11.60
N ARG A 174 -8.21 5.90 -10.54
CA ARG A 174 -8.18 7.34 -10.27
C ARG A 174 -6.77 7.85 -9.99
N LEU A 175 -5.98 7.14 -9.18
CA LEU A 175 -4.61 7.57 -8.85
C LEU A 175 -3.70 7.58 -10.08
N HIS A 176 -3.90 6.63 -11.00
CA HIS A 176 -3.04 6.47 -12.18
C HIS A 176 -3.58 7.15 -13.44
N GLY A 177 -4.74 7.82 -13.37
CA GLY A 177 -5.38 8.45 -14.53
C GLY A 177 -5.79 7.45 -15.61
N LEU A 178 -6.20 6.25 -15.21
CA LEU A 178 -6.62 5.17 -16.12
C LEU A 178 -8.14 5.13 -16.26
N ALA A 179 -8.63 4.82 -17.47
CA ALA A 179 -10.05 4.57 -17.69
C ALA A 179 -10.40 3.13 -17.28
N ALA A 180 -11.60 2.93 -16.73
CA ALA A 180 -12.17 1.60 -16.59
C ALA A 180 -12.41 1.01 -17.98
N THR A 181 -11.98 -0.23 -18.20
CA THR A 181 -12.19 -1.01 -19.43
C THR A 181 -13.54 -1.68 -19.45
#